data_AF-A0AAD9TP03-F1
#
_entry.id   AF-A0AAD9TP03-F1
#
_cell.length_a   1.000
_cell.length_b   1.000
_cell.length_c   1.000
_cell.angle_alpha   90.00
_cell.angle_beta   90.00
_cell.angle_gamma   90.00
#
_symmetry.space_group_name_H-M   'P 1'
#
loop_
_entity.id
_entity.type
_entity.pdbx_description
1 polymer ?
#
loop_
_entity_poly.entity_id
_entity_poly.type
_entity_poly.pdbx_seq_one_letter_code
_entity_poly.pdbx_strand_id
1 'polypeptide(L)'
;MKIVVIVTATAAVAGVLIVGYYIYKRKTNFDKSEGKEKTDQKIEDLELPIFELDTIANATNNFSFNNKLGEGGFGPVYKLVEDISTMDISFLS
;
A
#
# COMPACT_ATOMS: atom_id res chain seq x y z
N MET A 1 40.70 27.41 -21.60
CA MET A 1 39.42 28.01 -21.16
C MET A 1 38.20 27.29 -21.75
N LYS A 2 38.07 27.12 -23.08
CA LYS A 2 36.92 26.42 -23.72
C LYS A 2 36.70 24.97 -23.22
N ILE A 3 37.77 24.19 -23.08
CA ILE A 3 37.72 22.80 -22.58
C ILE A 3 37.17 22.75 -21.14
N VAL A 4 37.61 23.68 -20.28
CA VAL A 4 37.16 23.76 -18.88
C VAL A 4 35.67 24.07 -18.81
N VAL A 5 35.17 24.98 -19.67
CA VAL A 5 33.75 25.33 -19.74
C VAL A 5 32.88 24.15 -20.21
N ILE A 6 33.36 23.34 -21.15
CA ILE A 6 32.64 22.15 -21.63
C ILE A 6 32.58 21.06 -20.54
N VAL A 7 33.68 20.85 -19.82
CA VAL A 7 33.75 19.84 -18.74
C VAL A 7 32.85 20.21 -17.57
N THR A 8 32.77 21.48 -17.18
CA THR A 8 31.89 21.90 -16.07
C THR A 8 30.42 21.85 -16.46
N ALA A 9 30.07 22.25 -17.69
CA ALA A 9 28.70 22.18 -18.18
C ALA A 9 28.18 20.74 -18.25
N THR A 10 28.99 19.80 -18.75
CA THR A 10 28.62 18.38 -18.86
C THR A 10 28.45 17.71 -17.49
N ALA A 11 29.34 17.99 -16.54
CA ALA A 11 29.24 17.46 -15.18
C ALA A 11 27.96 17.94 -14.45
N ALA A 12 27.59 19.21 -14.61
CA ALA A 12 26.37 19.76 -14.01
C ALA A 12 25.10 19.07 -14.55
N VAL A 13 25.01 18.89 -15.87
CA VAL A 13 23.89 18.21 -16.52
C VAL A 13 23.79 16.75 -16.05
N ALA A 14 24.92 16.03 -16.00
CA ALA A 14 24.95 14.65 -15.52
C ALA A 14 24.48 14.54 -14.06
N GLY A 15 24.91 15.47 -13.19
CA GLY A 15 24.47 15.50 -11.79
C GLY A 15 22.95 15.67 -11.64
N VAL A 16 22.35 16.60 -12.39
CA VAL A 16 20.88 16.81 -12.36
C VAL A 16 20.12 15.57 -12.82
N LEU A 17 20.59 14.91 -13.89
CA LEU A 17 19.96 13.68 -14.39
C LEU A 17 20.05 12.53 -13.37
N ILE A 18 21.22 12.36 -12.73
CA ILE A 18 21.43 11.33 -11.70
C ILE A 18 20.50 11.57 -10.52
N VAL A 19 20.45 12.80 -9.98
CA VAL A 19 19.59 13.16 -8.84
C VAL A 19 18.11 12.96 -9.21
N GLY A 20 17.68 13.43 -10.38
CA GLY A 20 16.32 13.23 -10.88
C GLY A 20 15.95 11.75 -11.00
N TYR A 21 16.85 10.92 -11.53
CA TYR A 21 16.65 9.47 -11.63
C TYR A 21 16.53 8.81 -10.25
N TYR A 22 17.37 9.18 -9.27
CA TYR A 22 17.27 8.64 -7.92
C TYR A 22 15.96 9.02 -7.24
N ILE A 23 15.48 10.26 -7.40
CA ILE A 23 14.19 10.71 -6.86
C ILE A 23 13.04 9.94 -7.54
N TYR A 24 13.09 9.82 -8.86
CA TYR A 24 12.09 9.08 -9.63
C TYR A 24 12.04 7.60 -9.21
N LYS A 25 13.20 6.92 -9.17
CA LYS A 25 13.32 5.53 -8.75
C LYS A 25 12.93 5.32 -7.28
N ARG A 26 13.16 6.29 -6.40
CA ARG A 26 12.70 6.20 -5.00
C ARG A 26 11.18 6.15 -4.91
N LYS A 27 10.47 6.87 -5.79
CA LYS A 27 8.99 6.87 -5.81
C LYS A 27 8.41 5.57 -6.36
N THR A 28 9.05 4.95 -7.36
CA THR A 28 8.54 3.71 -7.98
C THR A 28 8.71 2.45 -7.12
N ASN A 29 9.54 2.49 -6.07
CA ASN A 29 9.66 1.39 -5.12
C ASN A 29 8.63 1.46 -3.97
N PHE A 30 7.82 2.53 -3.91
CA PHE A 30 6.82 2.71 -2.86
C PHE A 30 5.42 2.21 -3.26
N ASP A 31 5.16 2.07 -4.57
CA ASP A 31 3.95 1.43 -5.11
C ASP A 31 4.15 -0.05 -5.45
N LYS A 32 5.24 -0.66 -4.95
CA LYS A 32 5.39 -2.12 -4.92
C LYS A 32 5.21 -2.66 -3.50
N SER A 33 4.19 -2.14 -2.82
CA SER A 33 3.46 -2.95 -1.83
C SER A 33 2.51 -3.87 -2.61
N GLU A 34 3.10 -4.75 -3.43
CA GLU A 34 2.44 -5.99 -3.77
C GLU A 34 2.25 -6.71 -2.42
N GLY A 35 0.99 -6.91 -2.02
CA GLY A 35 0.61 -7.84 -0.97
C GLY A 35 1.07 -9.24 -1.35
N LYS A 36 2.35 -9.52 -1.09
CA LYS A 36 2.97 -10.83 -1.21
C LYS A 36 3.28 -11.31 0.19
N GLU A 37 2.39 -12.17 0.67
CA GLU A 37 2.67 -13.35 1.49
C GLU A 37 4.02 -13.30 2.21
N LYS A 38 4.03 -12.67 3.38
CA LYS A 38 5.03 -12.91 4.42
C LYS A 38 4.36 -13.13 5.76
N THR A 39 3.21 -13.78 5.74
CA THR A 39 2.34 -13.91 6.90
C THR A 39 2.29 -15.35 7.42
N ASP A 40 2.55 -16.35 6.59
CA ASP A 40 2.32 -17.75 6.96
C ASP A 40 3.30 -18.32 8.00
N GLN A 41 4.45 -17.68 8.26
CA GLN A 41 5.40 -18.19 9.26
C GLN A 41 5.32 -17.50 10.63
N LYS A 42 4.43 -16.52 10.82
CA LYS A 42 4.32 -15.79 12.11
C LYS A 42 2.95 -15.86 12.77
N ILE A 43 1.89 -16.32 12.08
CA ILE A 43 0.55 -16.35 12.67
C ILE A 43 0.23 -17.65 13.44
N GLU A 44 1.05 -18.70 13.34
CA GLU A 44 0.83 -19.91 14.15
C GLU A 44 0.89 -19.65 15.68
N ASP A 45 1.48 -18.53 16.13
CA ASP A 45 1.56 -18.13 17.55
C ASP A 45 0.57 -17.02 17.98
N LEU A 46 -0.29 -16.53 17.07
CA LEU A 46 -1.27 -15.48 17.38
C LEU A 46 -2.67 -16.03 17.06
N GLU A 47 -3.47 -16.32 18.09
CA GLU A 47 -4.90 -16.69 18.01
C GLU A 47 -5.79 -15.54 17.46
N LEU A 48 -5.27 -14.69 16.57
CA LEU A 48 -6.04 -13.64 15.93
C LEU A 48 -6.71 -14.21 14.68
N PRO A 49 -8.03 -14.03 14.52
CA PRO A 49 -8.71 -14.37 13.27
C PRO A 49 -8.04 -13.61 12.11
N ILE A 50 -7.42 -14.36 11.21
CA ILE A 50 -6.90 -13.80 9.96
C ILE A 50 -8.10 -13.64 9.03
N PHE A 51 -8.45 -12.40 8.70
CA PHE A 51 -9.46 -12.13 7.69
C PHE A 51 -8.76 -11.82 6.36
N GLU A 52 -9.15 -12.54 5.31
CA GLU A 52 -8.76 -12.20 3.95
C GLU A 52 -9.27 -10.79 3.58
N LEU A 53 -8.47 -10.04 2.83
CA LEU A 53 -8.84 -8.69 2.40
C LEU A 53 -10.13 -8.69 1.58
N ASP A 54 -10.37 -9.74 0.80
CA ASP A 54 -11.59 -9.90 0.00
C ASP A 54 -12.84 -10.02 0.90
N THR A 55 -12.72 -10.71 2.03
CA THR A 55 -13.79 -10.78 3.04
C THR A 55 -14.09 -9.41 3.64
N ILE A 56 -13.06 -8.63 3.98
CA ILE A 56 -13.22 -7.26 4.52
C ILE A 56 -13.80 -6.32 3.46
N ALA A 57 -13.33 -6.43 2.21
CA ALA A 57 -13.84 -5.65 1.09
C ALA A 57 -15.33 -5.95 0.89
N ASN A 58 -15.73 -7.23 0.83
CA ASN A 58 -17.13 -7.61 0.71
C ASN A 58 -17.98 -7.10 1.89
N ALA A 59 -17.49 -7.27 3.12
CA ALA A 59 -18.18 -6.80 4.31
C ALA A 59 -18.34 -5.27 4.36
N THR A 60 -17.47 -4.50 3.69
CA THR A 60 -17.56 -3.03 3.58
C THR A 60 -18.21 -2.55 2.27
N ASN A 61 -18.73 -3.47 1.44
CA ASN A 61 -19.15 -3.21 0.06
C ASN A 61 -18.07 -2.46 -0.74
N ASN A 62 -16.90 -3.07 -0.81
CA ASN A 62 -15.69 -2.58 -1.44
C ASN A 62 -15.29 -1.16 -0.99
N PHE A 63 -15.28 -0.93 0.33
CA PHE A 63 -14.99 0.38 0.92
C PHE A 63 -15.85 1.52 0.34
N SER A 64 -17.12 1.24 0.07
CA SER A 64 -18.06 2.22 -0.48
C SER A 64 -18.12 3.48 0.38
N PHE A 65 -18.08 4.64 -0.27
CA PHE A 65 -18.18 5.93 0.42
C PHE A 65 -19.47 6.06 1.25
N ASN A 66 -20.55 5.40 0.84
CA ASN A 66 -21.82 5.38 1.58
C ASN A 66 -21.71 4.70 2.95
N ASN A 67 -20.71 3.82 3.11
CA ASN A 67 -20.42 3.15 4.36
C ASN A 67 -19.35 3.88 5.17
N LYS A 68 -18.81 4.99 4.69
CA LYS A 68 -17.78 5.75 5.41
C LYS A 68 -18.42 6.48 6.60
N LEU A 69 -17.93 6.17 7.80
CA LEU A 69 -18.32 6.79 9.05
C LEU A 69 -17.56 8.09 9.32
N GLY A 70 -16.31 8.17 8.84
CA GLY A 70 -15.47 9.35 9.01
C GLY A 70 -14.04 9.13 8.53
N GLU A 71 -13.23 10.17 8.62
CA GLU A 71 -11.78 10.11 8.35
C GLU A 71 -11.05 11.07 9.30
N GLY A 72 -9.94 10.61 9.86
CA GLY A 72 -9.09 11.40 10.75
C GLY A 72 -7.62 10.99 10.63
N GLY A 73 -6.79 11.32 11.63
CA GLY A 73 -5.37 10.95 11.65
C GLY A 73 -5.07 9.45 11.63
N PHE A 74 -6.10 8.62 11.81
CA PHE A 74 -6.05 7.16 11.72
C PHE A 74 -6.48 6.62 10.34
N GLY A 75 -6.90 7.49 9.42
CA GLY A 75 -7.44 7.10 8.11
C GLY A 75 -8.98 7.00 8.08
N PRO A 76 -9.55 6.47 6.98
CA PRO A 76 -10.99 6.36 6.80
C PRO A 76 -11.57 5.16 7.59
N VAL A 77 -12.73 5.37 8.21
CA VAL A 77 -13.47 4.36 8.98
C VAL A 77 -14.75 4.00 8.25
N TYR A 78 -15.04 2.71 8.09
CA TYR A 78 -16.22 2.22 7.37
C TYR A 78 -17.10 1.33 8.26
N LYS A 79 -18.41 1.42 8.04
CA LYS A 79 -19.43 0.51 8.59
C LYS A 79 -19.42 -0.80 7.79
N LEU A 80 -19.65 -1.90 8.49
CA LEU A 80 -19.90 -3.21 7.90
C LEU A 80 -21.36 -3.31 7.42
N VAL A 81 -21.54 -3.92 6.25
CA VAL A 81 -22.84 -4.12 5.59
C VAL A 81 -23.55 -5.34 6.18
N GLU A 82 -22.81 -6.34 6.64
CA GLU A 82 -23.36 -7.52 7.33
C GLU A 82 -22.56 -7.86 8.60
N ASP A 83 -23.24 -8.48 9.57
CA ASP A 83 -22.62 -8.96 10.81
C ASP A 83 -21.59 -10.05 10.50
N ILE A 84 -20.32 -9.83 10.87
CA ILE A 84 -19.22 -10.78 10.65
C ILE A 84 -19.53 -12.17 11.28
N SER A 85 -20.45 -12.24 12.24
CA SER A 85 -20.91 -13.49 12.86
C SER A 85 -21.66 -14.43 11.92
N THR A 86 -22.21 -13.98 10.78
CA THR A 86 -22.88 -14.85 9.82
C THR A 86 -21.93 -15.45 8.78
N MET A 87 -20.77 -14.83 8.56
CA MET A 87 -19.78 -15.31 7.59
C MET A 87 -19.06 -16.58 8.07
N ASP A 88 -18.85 -16.74 9.38
CA ASP A 88 -18.20 -17.94 9.94
C ASP A 88 -19.09 -19.20 9.86
N ILE A 89 -20.41 -19.01 9.81
CA ILE A 89 -21.39 -20.12 9.85
C ILE A 89 -21.60 -20.73 8.46
N SER A 90 -21.37 -19.98 7.38
CA SER A 90 -21.59 -20.45 6.00
C SER A 90 -20.40 -21.23 5.40
N PHE A 91 -19.19 -21.10 5.94
CA PHE A 91 -18.04 -21.92 5.53
C PHE A 91 -18.01 -23.31 6.20
N LEU A 92 -18.90 -23.56 7.16
CA LEU A 92 -19.04 -24.82 7.89
C LEU A 92 -20.27 -25.66 7.47
N SER A 93 -20.96 -25.30 6.39
CA SER A 93 -22.05 -26.10 5.80
C SER A 93 -21.74 -26.50 4.36
#